data_AF-Q1PYA1-F1
#
_entry.id   AF-Q1PYA1-F1
#
_cell.length_a   1.000
_cell.length_b   1.000
_cell.length_c   1.000
_cell.angle_alpha   90.00
_cell.angle_beta   90.00
_cell.angle_gamma   90.00
#
_symmetry.space_group_name_H-M   'P 1'
#
loop_
_entity.id
_entity.type
_entity.pdbx_description
1 polymer ?
#
loop_
_entity_poly.entity_id
_entity_poly.type
_entity_poly.pdbx_seq_one_letter_code
_entity_poly.pdbx_strand_id
1 'polypeptide(L)'
;MVFNGLLYQKGYKNMKRIGLMVALFVSMFFMTSCNKKTPEKGETKVSTEEVKRETGEALETKKTYLTQQKEKYQKDAESTLNYLSDKIKDLQAKAGQAGADTKAKYNEIIEGLQKKQGEAQDKLNELKLKSADAWEDVKSGMDAALESLKSSYNDAVSHFK
;
A
#
# COMPACT_ATOMS: atom_id res chain seq x y z
N MET A 1 -29.29 -23.87 -8.59
CA MET A 1 -28.01 -23.16 -8.39
C MET A 1 -27.52 -22.69 -9.76
N VAL A 2 -27.96 -21.61 -10.42
CA VAL A 2 -28.48 -20.28 -10.07
C VAL A 2 -27.41 -19.35 -9.47
N PHE A 3 -27.04 -18.37 -10.32
CA PHE A 3 -26.20 -17.17 -10.13
C PHE A 3 -24.67 -17.32 -10.08
N ASN A 4 -24.05 -17.52 -11.25
CA ASN A 4 -22.67 -17.08 -11.50
C ASN A 4 -22.51 -16.55 -12.94
N GLY A 5 -23.31 -15.53 -13.30
CA GLY A 5 -23.32 -15.01 -14.68
C GLY A 5 -24.01 -13.65 -14.92
N LEU A 6 -24.38 -12.89 -13.88
CA LEU A 6 -25.21 -11.68 -14.05
C LEU A 6 -24.61 -10.36 -13.56
N LEU A 7 -23.30 -10.30 -13.32
CA LEU A 7 -22.63 -9.03 -12.97
C LEU A 7 -21.62 -8.52 -14.01
N TYR A 8 -21.61 -9.07 -15.22
CA TYR A 8 -20.78 -8.53 -16.31
C TYR A 8 -21.56 -7.90 -17.48
N GLN A 9 -22.90 -7.89 -17.43
CA GLN A 9 -23.74 -7.41 -18.54
C GLN A 9 -24.39 -6.03 -18.31
N LYS A 10 -24.23 -5.39 -17.14
CA LYS A 10 -24.93 -4.12 -16.83
C LYS A 10 -24.13 -2.84 -17.12
N GLY A 11 -22.82 -2.95 -17.39
CA GLY A 11 -21.94 -1.81 -17.66
C GLY A 11 -21.83 -1.36 -19.13
N TYR A 12 -22.17 -2.21 -20.09
CA TYR A 12 -21.90 -1.93 -21.52
C TYR A 12 -23.04 -1.21 -22.26
N LYS A 13 -24.26 -1.15 -21.68
CA LYS A 13 -25.45 -0.66 -22.41
C LYS A 13 -25.66 0.86 -22.33
N ASN A 14 -25.02 1.56 -21.39
CA ASN A 14 -25.20 3.01 -21.20
C ASN A 14 -24.14 3.87 -21.93
N MET A 15 -23.02 3.28 -22.38
CA MET A 15 -21.94 4.03 -23.04
C MET A 15 -22.21 4.30 -24.53
N LYS A 16 -23.09 3.49 -25.17
CA LYS A 16 -23.47 3.68 -26.59
C LYS A 16 -24.47 4.81 -26.84
N ARG A 17 -25.23 5.24 -25.82
CA ARG A 17 -26.20 6.35 -25.98
C ARG A 17 -25.57 7.73 -25.75
N ILE A 18 -24.48 7.79 -24.99
CA ILE A 18 -23.74 9.03 -24.74
C ILE A 18 -22.83 9.38 -25.93
N GLY A 19 -22.25 8.38 -26.60
CA GLY A 19 -21.43 8.59 -27.80
C GLY A 19 -22.19 9.10 -29.04
N LEU A 20 -23.51 8.92 -29.12
CA LEU A 20 -24.30 9.34 -30.28
C LEU A 20 -24.85 10.78 -30.17
N MET A 21 -24.87 11.36 -28.96
CA MET A 21 -25.33 12.74 -28.73
C MET A 21 -24.19 13.78 -28.81
N VAL A 22 -22.92 13.37 -28.68
CA VAL A 22 -21.75 14.27 -28.75
C VAL A 22 -21.34 14.59 -30.19
N ALA A 23 -21.79 13.80 -31.18
CA ALA A 23 -21.42 13.96 -32.59
C ALA A 23 -22.32 14.95 -33.39
N LEU A 24 -23.38 15.52 -32.80
CA LEU A 24 -24.31 16.43 -33.49
C LEU A 24 -24.33 17.86 -32.92
N PHE A 25 -23.35 18.24 -32.10
CA PHE A 25 -23.20 19.62 -31.59
C PHE A 25 -21.83 20.25 -31.89
N VAL A 26 -21.10 19.70 -32.86
CA VAL A 26 -19.77 20.19 -33.27
C VAL A 26 -19.80 20.96 -34.60
N SER A 27 -20.97 21.12 -35.25
CA SER A 27 -21.07 21.71 -36.60
C SER A 27 -21.78 23.08 -36.69
N MET A 28 -22.03 23.79 -35.59
CA MET A 28 -22.73 25.08 -35.69
C MET A 28 -22.26 26.12 -34.68
N PHE A 29 -20.98 26.51 -34.73
CA PHE A 29 -20.55 27.82 -34.19
C PHE A 29 -19.32 28.33 -34.94
N PHE A 30 -19.55 28.74 -36.20
CA PHE A 30 -18.80 29.79 -36.84
C PHE A 30 -19.80 30.74 -37.50
N MET A 31 -20.14 31.83 -36.82
CA MET A 31 -20.40 33.14 -37.42
C MET A 31 -20.03 34.22 -36.40
N THR A 32 -19.18 35.11 -36.88
CA THR A 32 -18.57 36.27 -36.24
C THR A 32 -19.58 37.30 -35.73
N SER A 33 -19.34 37.86 -34.55
CA SER A 33 -19.49 39.30 -34.36
C SER A 33 -18.61 39.78 -33.21
N CYS A 34 -17.53 40.47 -33.55
CA CYS A 34 -16.84 41.34 -32.61
C CYS A 34 -17.80 42.50 -32.28
N ASN A 35 -18.22 42.63 -31.03
CA ASN A 35 -18.72 43.89 -30.51
C ASN A 35 -18.21 44.13 -29.08
N LYS A 36 -17.60 45.30 -28.88
CA LYS A 36 -17.05 45.79 -27.63
C LYS A 36 -18.08 45.75 -26.50
N LYS A 37 -17.69 45.26 -25.32
CA LYS A 37 -17.98 45.82 -23.98
C LYS A 37 -17.39 44.90 -22.89
N THR A 38 -16.38 45.40 -22.17
CA THR A 38 -16.15 44.98 -20.78
C THR A 38 -17.32 45.51 -19.93
N PRO A 39 -17.90 44.69 -19.04
CA PRO A 39 -17.88 45.06 -17.62
C PRO A 39 -17.69 43.86 -16.66
N GLU A 40 -17.26 44.25 -15.46
CA GLU A 40 -17.08 43.53 -14.20
C GLU A 40 -18.29 42.71 -13.68
N LYS A 41 -17.95 41.69 -12.85
CA LYS A 41 -18.56 41.27 -11.56
C LYS A 41 -20.02 40.78 -11.54
N GLY A 42 -20.20 39.50 -11.19
CA GLY A 42 -21.46 38.90 -10.75
C GLY A 42 -21.26 37.51 -10.13
N GLU A 43 -21.42 37.43 -8.81
CA GLU A 43 -21.18 36.25 -7.95
C GLU A 43 -22.22 35.13 -8.20
N THR A 44 -21.75 33.91 -8.48
CA THR A 44 -22.51 32.67 -8.19
C THR A 44 -21.97 32.11 -6.89
N LYS A 45 -22.70 32.33 -5.79
CA LYS A 45 -22.46 31.71 -4.47
C LYS A 45 -22.71 30.20 -4.55
N VAL A 46 -21.75 29.44 -5.08
CA VAL A 46 -21.43 28.14 -4.48
C VAL A 46 -20.53 28.50 -3.32
N SER A 47 -21.05 28.38 -2.10
CA SER A 47 -20.29 28.74 -0.91
C SER A 47 -18.97 27.99 -0.93
N THR A 48 -17.86 28.72 -1.00
CA THR A 48 -16.51 28.18 -0.76
C THR A 48 -16.42 27.48 0.58
N GLU A 49 -17.34 27.75 1.52
CA GLU A 49 -17.45 27.01 2.77
C GLU A 49 -18.10 25.63 2.63
N GLU A 50 -19.06 25.44 1.73
CA GLU A 50 -19.69 24.13 1.51
C GLU A 50 -18.75 23.19 0.76
N VAL A 51 -18.06 23.70 -0.27
CA VAL A 51 -16.97 22.95 -0.93
C VAL A 51 -15.84 22.67 0.05
N LYS A 52 -15.43 23.61 0.93
CA LYS A 52 -14.42 23.35 1.98
C LYS A 52 -14.88 22.33 3.00
N ARG A 53 -16.15 22.37 3.41
CA ARG A 53 -16.71 21.50 4.45
C ARG A 53 -16.83 20.06 3.94
N GLU A 54 -17.40 19.87 2.76
CA GLU A 54 -17.47 18.55 2.11
C GLU A 54 -16.08 18.00 1.75
N THR A 55 -15.16 18.87 1.31
CA THR A 55 -13.76 18.46 1.03
C THR A 55 -13.01 18.10 2.31
N GLY A 56 -13.27 18.80 3.42
CA GLY A 56 -12.69 18.51 4.73
C GLY A 56 -13.14 17.17 5.30
N GLU A 57 -14.45 16.92 5.29
CA GLU A 57 -15.03 15.64 5.74
C GLU A 57 -14.51 14.45 4.91
N ALA A 58 -14.37 14.63 3.59
CA ALA A 58 -13.79 13.62 2.70
C ALA A 58 -12.29 13.36 2.96
N LEU A 59 -11.50 14.41 3.22
CA LEU A 59 -10.08 14.31 3.55
C LEU A 59 -9.85 13.59 4.89
N GLU A 60 -10.62 13.94 5.92
CA GLU A 60 -10.53 13.28 7.24
C GLU A 60 -10.92 11.80 7.16
N THR A 61 -11.94 11.47 6.37
CA THR A 61 -12.32 10.07 6.12
C THR A 61 -11.19 9.29 5.44
N LYS A 62 -10.58 9.86 4.38
CA LYS A 62 -9.45 9.24 3.69
C LYS A 62 -8.25 9.07 4.61
N LYS A 63 -7.90 10.10 5.38
CA LYS A 63 -6.77 10.07 6.33
C LYS A 63 -6.97 9.02 7.41
N THR A 64 -8.18 8.90 7.95
CA THR A 64 -8.53 7.87 8.93
C THR A 64 -8.37 6.47 8.33
N TYR A 65 -8.90 6.25 7.13
CA TYR A 65 -8.77 4.98 6.42
C TYR A 65 -7.31 4.59 6.17
N LEU A 66 -6.49 5.53 5.67
CA LEU A 66 -5.07 5.28 5.44
C LEU A 66 -4.29 5.01 6.74
N THR A 67 -4.65 5.70 7.82
CA THR A 67 -4.06 5.46 9.15
C THR A 67 -4.35 4.04 9.63
N GLN A 68 -5.61 3.60 9.53
CA GLN A 68 -6.01 2.24 9.89
C GLN A 68 -5.30 1.18 9.04
N GLN A 69 -5.13 1.41 7.73
CA GLN A 69 -4.37 0.49 6.88
C GLN A 69 -2.90 0.41 7.29
N LYS A 70 -2.26 1.55 7.57
CA LYS A 70 -0.88 1.62 8.06
C LYS A 70 -0.73 0.86 9.38
N GLU A 71 -1.59 1.12 10.36
CA GLU A 71 -1.55 0.46 11.68
C GLU A 71 -1.74 -1.06 11.57
N LYS A 72 -2.69 -1.50 10.75
CA LYS A 72 -2.89 -2.93 10.48
C LYS A 72 -1.62 -3.54 9.90
N TYR A 73 -1.05 -2.92 8.86
CA TYR A 73 0.17 -3.41 8.23
C TYR A 73 1.34 -3.46 9.21
N GLN A 74 1.55 -2.42 10.02
CA GLN A 74 2.59 -2.38 11.05
C GLN A 74 2.47 -3.56 12.02
N LYS A 75 1.26 -3.82 12.51
CA LYS A 75 0.99 -4.92 13.43
C LYS A 75 1.27 -6.28 12.80
N ASP A 76 0.87 -6.48 11.55
CA ASP A 76 1.10 -7.71 10.80
C ASP A 76 2.61 -7.94 10.55
N ALA A 77 3.33 -6.88 10.18
CA ALA A 77 4.78 -6.90 9.98
C ALA A 77 5.56 -7.17 11.28
N GLU A 78 5.19 -6.51 12.37
CA GLU A 78 5.77 -6.71 13.69
C GLU A 78 5.53 -8.13 14.22
N SER A 79 4.31 -8.64 14.06
CA SER A 79 3.98 -10.03 14.42
C SER A 79 4.85 -11.04 13.65
N THR A 80 5.01 -10.83 12.34
CA THR A 80 5.85 -11.68 11.48
C THR A 80 7.32 -11.63 11.92
N LEU A 81 7.84 -10.43 12.19
CA LEU A 81 9.22 -10.25 12.63
C LEU A 81 9.45 -10.90 14.00
N ASN A 82 8.52 -10.76 14.94
CA ASN A 82 8.59 -11.41 16.26
C ASN A 82 8.58 -12.94 16.14
N TYR A 83 7.68 -13.49 15.31
CA TYR A 83 7.64 -14.93 15.03
C TYR A 83 8.98 -15.44 14.50
N LEU A 84 9.56 -14.77 13.50
CA LEU A 84 10.85 -15.15 12.93
C LEU A 84 11.99 -14.99 13.95
N SER A 85 11.94 -13.95 14.79
CA SER A 85 12.90 -13.72 15.87
C SER A 85 12.95 -14.90 16.84
N ASP A 86 11.78 -15.40 17.25
CA ASP A 86 11.71 -16.55 18.15
C ASP A 86 12.19 -17.83 17.46
N LYS A 87 11.90 -18.00 16.16
CA LYS A 87 12.44 -19.12 15.39
C LYS A 87 13.96 -19.09 15.20
N ILE A 88 14.55 -17.90 15.09
CA ILE A 88 16.01 -17.75 15.05
C ILE A 88 16.62 -18.12 16.41
N LYS A 89 15.98 -17.75 17.54
CA LYS A 89 16.41 -18.20 18.87
C LYS A 89 16.35 -19.73 19.01
N ASP A 90 15.32 -20.38 18.47
CA ASP A 90 15.22 -21.84 18.44
C ASP A 90 16.40 -22.48 17.69
N LEU A 91 16.79 -21.91 16.53
CA LEU A 91 17.96 -22.35 15.77
C LEU A 91 19.26 -22.13 16.55
N GLN A 92 19.39 -21.00 17.22
CA GLN A 92 20.55 -20.70 18.07
C GLN A 92 20.71 -21.69 19.23
N ALA A 93 19.60 -22.06 19.88
CA ALA A 93 19.63 -23.09 20.92
C ALA A 93 20.06 -24.46 20.37
N LYS A 94 19.54 -24.86 19.19
CA LYS A 94 19.94 -26.11 18.51
C LYS A 94 21.43 -26.09 18.13
N ALA A 95 21.94 -24.96 17.64
CA ALA A 95 23.35 -24.81 17.32
C ALA A 95 24.24 -24.97 18.56
N GLY A 96 23.78 -24.49 19.73
CA GLY A 96 24.47 -24.67 21.00
C GLY A 96 24.62 -26.12 21.43
N GLN A 97 23.73 -27.02 20.98
CA GLN A 97 23.73 -28.45 21.29
C GLN A 97 24.52 -29.29 20.27
N ALA A 98 24.97 -28.70 19.16
CA ALA A 98 25.72 -29.39 18.12
C ALA A 98 27.20 -29.60 18.50
N GLY A 99 27.84 -30.61 17.90
CA GLY A 99 29.29 -30.80 17.98
C GLY A 99 30.07 -29.63 17.38
N ALA A 100 31.35 -29.47 17.75
CA ALA A 100 32.16 -28.29 17.46
C ALA A 100 32.17 -27.87 15.97
N ASP A 101 32.41 -28.82 15.06
CA ASP A 101 32.49 -28.54 13.61
C ASP A 101 31.14 -28.10 13.02
N THR A 102 30.04 -28.69 13.48
CA THR A 102 28.68 -28.34 13.05
C THR A 102 28.23 -27.01 13.66
N LYS A 103 28.60 -26.76 14.91
CA LYS A 103 28.28 -25.51 15.62
C LYS A 103 28.84 -24.29 14.92
N ALA A 104 30.07 -24.35 14.41
CA ALA A 104 30.67 -23.26 13.64
C ALA A 104 29.84 -22.90 12.40
N LYS A 105 29.46 -23.91 11.59
CA LYS A 105 28.62 -23.73 10.40
C LYS A 105 27.24 -23.16 10.73
N TYR A 106 26.62 -23.66 11.80
CA TYR A 106 25.31 -23.18 12.23
C TYR A 106 25.36 -21.74 12.73
N ASN A 107 26.40 -21.37 13.46
CA ASN A 107 26.58 -19.99 13.92
C ASN A 107 26.71 -19.01 12.74
N GLU A 108 27.47 -19.36 11.70
CA GLU A 108 27.58 -18.54 10.49
C GLU A 108 26.21 -18.31 9.81
N ILE A 109 25.40 -19.36 9.70
CA ILE A 109 24.02 -19.26 9.18
C ILE A 109 23.16 -18.35 10.08
N ILE A 110 23.25 -18.50 11.40
CA ILE A 110 22.49 -17.70 12.37
C ILE A 110 22.88 -16.23 12.33
N GLU A 111 24.17 -15.91 12.22
CA GLU A 111 24.65 -14.52 12.08
C GLU A 111 24.05 -13.86 10.83
N GLY A 112 23.98 -14.60 9.71
CA GLY A 112 23.31 -14.14 8.49
C GLY A 112 21.81 -13.87 8.68
N LEU A 113 21.12 -14.65 9.50
CA LEU A 113 19.70 -14.43 9.85
C LEU A 113 19.54 -13.20 10.75
N GLN A 114 20.38 -13.05 11.77
CA GLN A 114 20.35 -11.91 12.69
C GLN A 114 20.58 -10.57 11.97
N LYS A 115 21.48 -10.56 10.97
CA LYS A 115 21.67 -9.37 10.14
C LYS A 115 20.39 -8.97 9.39
N LYS A 116 19.73 -9.94 8.72
CA LYS A 116 18.46 -9.69 8.01
C LYS A 116 17.31 -9.31 8.95
N GLN A 117 17.29 -9.88 10.16
CA GLN A 117 16.35 -9.49 11.20
C GLN A 117 16.55 -8.01 11.58
N GLY A 118 17.79 -7.55 11.72
CA GLY A 118 18.11 -6.14 11.93
C GLY A 118 17.64 -5.24 10.78
N GLU A 119 17.92 -5.63 9.54
CA GLU A 119 17.47 -4.89 8.35
C GLU A 119 15.94 -4.76 8.28
N ALA A 120 15.21 -5.85 8.60
CA ALA A 120 13.75 -5.82 8.69
C ALA A 120 13.24 -4.94 9.84
N GLN A 121 13.92 -4.94 10.99
CA GLN A 121 13.60 -4.08 12.11
C GLN A 121 13.78 -2.59 11.76
N ASP A 122 14.85 -2.25 11.05
CA ASP A 122 15.12 -0.89 10.59
C ASP A 122 14.05 -0.41 9.59
N LYS A 123 13.63 -1.29 8.67
CA LYS A 123 12.54 -0.98 7.74
C LYS A 123 11.19 -0.81 8.43
N LEU A 124 10.92 -1.59 9.49
CA LEU A 124 9.72 -1.42 10.30
C LEU A 124 9.73 -0.08 11.03
N ASN A 125 10.89 0.32 11.56
CA ASN A 125 11.07 1.61 12.21
C ASN A 125 10.89 2.77 11.22
N GLU A 126 11.46 2.68 10.02
CA GLU A 126 11.26 3.66 8.95
C GLU A 126 9.77 3.82 8.61
N LEU A 127 9.05 2.71 8.45
CA LEU A 127 7.61 2.69 8.18
C LEU A 127 6.78 3.27 9.33
N LYS A 128 7.18 3.02 10.59
CA LYS A 128 6.55 3.61 11.77
C LYS A 128 6.58 5.14 11.75
N LEU A 129 7.70 5.71 11.30
CA LEU A 129 7.90 7.16 11.22
C LEU A 129 7.15 7.87 10.08
N LYS A 130 6.71 7.15 9.04
CA LYS A 130 5.99 7.78 7.91
C LYS A 130 4.58 8.21 8.28
N SER A 131 4.05 9.22 7.59
CA SER A 131 2.66 9.63 7.74
C SER A 131 1.70 8.64 7.05
N ALA A 132 0.40 8.78 7.30
CA ALA A 132 -0.63 7.96 6.67
C ALA A 132 -0.70 8.12 5.15
N ASP A 133 -0.22 9.23 4.60
CA ASP A 133 -0.16 9.52 3.17
C ASP A 133 1.15 9.08 2.49
N ALA A 134 2.22 8.81 3.25
CA ALA A 134 3.56 8.51 2.72
C ALA A 134 4.08 7.09 3.06
N TRP A 135 3.33 6.29 3.83
CA TRP A 135 3.80 4.98 4.27
C TRP A 135 3.83 3.92 3.15
N GLU A 136 2.99 4.05 2.13
CA GLU A 136 2.95 3.11 1.00
C GLU A 136 4.27 3.11 0.21
N ASP A 137 4.94 4.26 0.12
CA ASP A 137 6.21 4.41 -0.58
C ASP A 137 7.33 3.56 0.03
N VAL A 138 7.29 3.36 1.36
CA VAL A 138 8.30 2.56 2.08
C VAL A 138 7.85 1.13 2.38
N LYS A 139 6.58 0.81 2.14
CA LYS A 139 6.00 -0.53 2.35
C LYS A 139 6.78 -1.60 1.56
N SER A 140 7.13 -1.31 0.32
CA SER A 140 7.88 -2.24 -0.54
C SER A 140 9.24 -2.65 0.05
N GLY A 141 9.94 -1.72 0.71
CA GLY A 141 11.19 -2.00 1.40
C GLY A 141 11.01 -2.91 2.61
N MET A 142 9.92 -2.72 3.36
CA MET A 142 9.56 -3.61 4.47
C MET A 142 9.19 -5.01 3.96
N ASP A 143 8.36 -5.10 2.92
CA ASP A 143 7.96 -6.38 2.31
C ASP A 143 9.18 -7.16 1.83
N ALA A 144 10.12 -6.50 1.14
CA ALA A 144 11.35 -7.11 0.66
C ALA A 144 12.24 -7.62 1.80
N ALA A 145 12.36 -6.85 2.89
CA ALA A 145 13.14 -7.26 4.05
C ALA A 145 12.55 -8.48 4.77
N LEU A 146 11.21 -8.52 4.96
CA LEU A 146 10.54 -9.69 5.54
C LEU A 146 10.68 -10.92 4.66
N GLU A 147 10.51 -10.79 3.34
CA GLU A 147 10.63 -11.93 2.44
C GLU A 147 12.07 -12.47 2.38
N SER A 148 13.07 -11.57 2.38
CA SER A 148 14.48 -11.97 2.44
C SER A 148 14.81 -12.74 3.73
N LEU A 149 14.32 -12.27 4.88
CA LEU A 149 14.48 -12.93 6.17
C LEU A 149 13.79 -14.30 6.18
N LYS A 150 12.55 -14.36 5.69
CA LYS A 150 11.75 -15.59 5.63
C LYS A 150 12.38 -16.64 4.73
N SER A 151 12.84 -16.25 3.54
CA SER A 151 13.55 -17.16 2.63
C SER A 151 14.82 -17.69 3.28
N SER A 152 15.65 -16.80 3.83
CA SER A 152 16.90 -17.20 4.49
C SER A 152 16.64 -18.14 5.68
N TYR A 153 15.57 -17.90 6.45
CA TYR A 153 15.17 -18.78 7.54
C TYR A 153 14.76 -20.17 7.03
N ASN A 154 13.97 -20.25 5.97
CA ASN A 154 13.57 -21.53 5.38
C ASN A 154 14.78 -22.31 4.86
N ASP A 155 15.73 -21.62 4.23
CA ASP A 155 16.99 -22.19 3.77
C ASP A 155 17.82 -22.70 4.96
N ALA A 156 17.96 -21.89 6.01
CA ALA A 156 18.64 -22.28 7.24
C ALA A 156 18.04 -23.53 7.87
N VAL A 157 16.70 -23.63 7.97
CA VAL A 157 16.03 -24.82 8.51
C VAL A 157 16.37 -26.08 7.70
N SER A 158 16.62 -25.97 6.39
CA SER A 158 17.03 -27.12 5.57
C SER A 158 18.41 -27.66 5.93
N HIS A 159 19.31 -26.81 6.45
CA HIS A 159 20.65 -27.19 6.91
C HIS A 159 20.67 -27.78 8.33
N PHE A 160 19.60 -27.59 9.11
CA PHE A 160 19.48 -28.09 10.49
C PHE A 160 18.73 -29.45 10.58
N LYS A 161 18.34 -30.03 9.44
CA LYS A 161 17.75 -31.37 9.34
C LYS A 161 18.84 -32.43 9.38
#